data_AF-U1PWR8-F1
#
_entry.id   AF-U1PWR8-F1
#
_cell.length_a   1.000
_cell.length_b   1.000
_cell.length_c   1.000
_cell.angle_alpha   90.00
_cell.angle_beta   90.00
_cell.angle_gamma   90.00
#
_symmetry.space_group_name_H-M   'P 1'
#
loop_
_entity.id
_entity.type
_entity.pdbx_description
1 polymer ?
#
loop_
_entity_poly.entity_id
_entity_poly.type
_entity_poly.pdbx_seq_one_letter_code
_entity_poly.pdbx_strand_id
1 'polypeptide(L)'
;MSTSATPTRTELTVPSDWPGAVRAGVEWVTLGWLSVVIPTLLVVLIVTPSVQYSTVSSLASGTNLWLLGLGGARHSEIDGTLSLPLLGLTVYNLWLARSFIRRAQLFNVSAIVVTACTSAGAAFVGSFTAPSSSSFFPAVLFSALLAAVVAAVELGRAGHLDDTRLGKAWARRPLWLGLGLRLAGFELLTLATAALVVLALALVTGFSRISTLHDSLVGAGTVATVSLLTLQILWLPTAAIWALSWLAGPGFALGQGSLFSPGVVRAGSVPALPMLGALPKTAFGSAWIIIVVLILGLTLVTWLAIGRKVAANSKLISLRATLALGATAIITSSLVILLLCLAASGSVGPGRMSVAGPRTLAVVGALAAQLFAATLLGLVLPHPRVRLGASQTKHKIEVVSMSASKAAARSGNEPKRLVVLASGSGSNLLAILKACQDPTYGAKVVAVGADKTCKALDYAAQYKVPSFVVPLKDYPSRASWDQALTDAVAKYQPDLVVCAGFMKLVGESFLAEFGGKTINTHPALLPKYPGAHAVRDALADGATVSGATLFWVDAGVDTGKIIAQVQVPVKPGDTHESLTERIKAAETPQLVAELGKLVRS
;
A
#
# COMPACT_ATOMS: atom_id res chain seq x y z
N MET A 1 9.07 38.00 -51.54
CA MET A 1 7.66 37.58 -51.48
C MET A 1 7.61 36.25 -50.74
N SER A 2 7.23 36.30 -49.46
CA SER A 2 7.02 35.14 -48.59
C SER A 2 5.58 34.70 -48.77
N THR A 3 5.34 33.49 -49.29
CA THR A 3 4.00 32.92 -49.40
C THR A 3 3.59 32.40 -48.03
N SER A 4 2.58 33.06 -47.46
CA SER A 4 1.90 32.67 -46.25
C SER A 4 1.23 31.31 -46.43
N ALA A 5 1.68 30.32 -45.67
CA ALA A 5 0.92 29.10 -45.44
C ALA A 5 -0.35 29.47 -44.67
N THR A 6 -1.49 29.47 -45.36
CA THR A 6 -2.81 29.62 -44.76
C THR A 6 -3.11 28.37 -43.91
N PRO A 7 -3.65 28.52 -42.68
CA PRO A 7 -4.08 27.37 -41.91
C PRO A 7 -5.24 26.69 -42.64
N THR A 8 -5.06 25.44 -43.03
CA THR A 8 -6.12 24.60 -43.61
C THR A 8 -7.33 24.60 -42.68
N ARG A 9 -8.43 25.20 -43.13
CA ARG A 9 -9.77 25.07 -42.52
C ARG A 9 -10.03 23.57 -42.32
N THR A 10 -10.18 23.12 -41.08
CA THR A 10 -10.76 21.80 -40.80
C THR A 10 -12.20 21.83 -41.31
N GLU A 11 -12.43 21.31 -42.51
CA GLU A 11 -13.79 21.05 -42.98
C GLU A 11 -14.45 20.09 -41.99
N LEU A 12 -15.59 20.51 -41.44
CA LEU A 12 -16.46 19.68 -40.62
C LEU A 12 -17.06 18.59 -41.51
N THR A 13 -16.30 17.52 -41.72
CA THR A 13 -16.74 16.36 -42.48
C THR A 13 -17.60 15.47 -41.59
N VAL A 14 -18.86 15.28 -41.99
CA VAL A 14 -19.77 14.35 -41.31
C VAL A 14 -19.25 12.93 -41.55
N PRO A 15 -19.08 12.09 -40.50
CA PRO A 15 -18.49 10.76 -40.67
C PRO A 15 -19.33 9.88 -41.58
N SER A 16 -18.71 9.07 -42.43
CA SER A 16 -19.43 8.27 -43.45
C SER A 16 -20.44 7.26 -42.88
N ASP A 17 -20.28 6.85 -41.63
CA ASP A 17 -21.21 5.96 -40.88
C ASP A 17 -22.25 6.73 -40.05
N TRP A 18 -22.36 8.05 -40.20
CA TRP A 18 -23.35 8.87 -39.50
C TRP A 18 -24.80 8.36 -39.65
N PRO A 19 -25.26 7.81 -40.80
CA PRO A 19 -26.64 7.32 -40.89
C PRO A 19 -26.88 6.12 -39.99
N GLY A 20 -25.88 5.23 -39.87
CA GLY A 20 -25.91 4.09 -38.97
C GLY A 20 -25.94 4.53 -37.50
N ALA A 21 -25.15 5.55 -37.15
CA ALA A 21 -25.11 6.13 -35.82
C ALA A 21 -26.43 6.79 -35.40
N VAL A 22 -27.03 7.58 -36.32
CA VAL A 22 -28.36 8.20 -36.10
C VAL A 22 -29.41 7.13 -35.88
N ARG A 23 -29.47 6.13 -36.78
CA ARG A 23 -30.44 5.04 -36.69
C ARG A 23 -30.29 4.27 -35.38
N ALA A 24 -29.07 3.93 -34.98
CA ALA A 24 -28.81 3.22 -33.73
C ALA A 24 -29.32 3.98 -32.50
N GLY A 25 -29.04 5.29 -32.42
CA GLY A 25 -29.47 6.13 -31.30
C GLY A 25 -30.98 6.28 -31.23
N VAL A 26 -31.63 6.57 -32.37
CA VAL A 26 -33.09 6.73 -32.46
C VAL A 26 -33.83 5.41 -32.21
N GLU A 27 -33.44 4.32 -32.86
CA GLU A 27 -34.08 3.01 -32.70
C GLU A 27 -33.98 2.51 -31.26
N TRP A 28 -32.80 2.62 -30.64
CA TRP A 28 -32.61 2.20 -29.24
C TRP A 28 -33.58 2.91 -28.30
N VAL A 29 -33.60 4.24 -28.33
CA VAL A 29 -34.41 5.02 -27.40
C VAL A 29 -35.90 4.84 -27.67
N THR A 30 -36.30 4.85 -28.94
CA THR A 30 -37.71 4.71 -29.33
C THR A 30 -38.25 3.32 -28.97
N LEU A 31 -37.51 2.25 -29.31
CA LEU A 31 -37.92 0.88 -28.99
C LEU A 31 -37.80 0.58 -27.49
N GLY A 32 -36.81 1.17 -26.80
CA GLY A 32 -36.70 1.12 -25.35
C GLY A 32 -37.94 1.72 -24.68
N TRP A 33 -38.34 2.93 -25.11
CA TRP A 33 -39.56 3.59 -24.63
C TRP A 33 -40.82 2.78 -24.94
N LEU A 34 -41.02 2.33 -26.18
CA LEU A 34 -42.18 1.51 -26.58
C LEU A 34 -42.27 0.21 -25.78
N SER A 35 -41.13 -0.44 -25.50
CA SER A 35 -41.09 -1.69 -24.74
C SER A 35 -41.50 -1.56 -23.28
N VAL A 36 -41.56 -0.34 -22.73
CA VAL A 36 -42.07 -0.05 -21.38
C VAL A 36 -43.49 0.48 -21.45
N VAL A 37 -43.75 1.41 -22.38
CA VAL A 37 -45.05 2.06 -22.53
C VAL A 37 -46.13 1.06 -22.95
N ILE A 38 -45.90 0.25 -23.97
CA ILE A 38 -46.93 -0.68 -24.48
C ILE A 38 -47.38 -1.66 -23.39
N PRO A 39 -46.48 -2.37 -22.68
CA PRO A 39 -46.91 -3.21 -21.57
C PRO A 39 -47.63 -2.44 -20.46
N THR A 40 -47.17 -1.23 -20.12
CA THR A 40 -47.84 -0.41 -19.10
C THR A 40 -49.26 -0.04 -19.50
N LEU A 41 -49.47 0.36 -20.76
CA LEU A 41 -50.79 0.63 -21.33
C LEU A 41 -51.69 -0.60 -21.24
N LEU A 42 -51.19 -1.77 -21.68
CA LEU A 42 -51.96 -3.02 -21.64
C LEU A 42 -52.36 -3.38 -20.20
N VAL A 43 -51.45 -3.24 -19.25
CA VAL A 43 -51.72 -3.52 -17.83
C VAL A 43 -52.79 -2.58 -17.28
N VAL A 44 -52.69 -1.27 -17.53
CA VAL A 44 -53.69 -0.30 -17.03
C VAL A 44 -55.07 -0.57 -17.66
N LEU A 45 -55.11 -0.89 -18.96
CA LEU A 45 -56.37 -1.22 -19.66
C LEU A 45 -57.03 -2.50 -19.13
N ILE A 46 -56.24 -3.51 -18.73
CA ILE A 46 -56.76 -4.79 -18.26
C ILE A 46 -57.09 -4.77 -16.76
N VAL A 47 -56.22 -4.17 -15.94
CA VAL A 47 -56.29 -4.25 -14.46
C VAL A 47 -57.19 -3.16 -13.87
N THR A 48 -57.25 -1.98 -14.49
CA THR A 48 -58.03 -0.83 -14.01
C THR A 48 -59.00 -0.33 -15.07
N PRO A 49 -60.05 -1.11 -15.43
CA PRO A 49 -61.03 -0.72 -16.45
C PRO A 49 -61.95 0.45 -16.03
N SER A 50 -61.59 1.20 -14.99
CA SER A 50 -62.34 2.37 -14.53
C SER A 50 -62.20 3.54 -15.51
N VAL A 51 -63.32 4.24 -15.78
CA VAL A 51 -63.43 5.44 -16.63
C VAL A 51 -62.47 6.58 -16.23
N GLN A 52 -61.86 6.52 -15.04
CA GLN A 52 -60.93 7.53 -14.50
C GLN A 52 -59.53 7.53 -15.13
N TYR A 53 -59.07 6.43 -15.73
CA TYR A 53 -57.73 6.36 -16.33
C TYR A 53 -57.80 6.52 -17.85
N SER A 54 -57.50 7.73 -18.34
CA SER A 54 -57.42 8.00 -19.78
C SER A 54 -56.21 7.30 -20.41
N THR A 55 -56.26 7.03 -21.72
CA THR A 55 -55.11 6.55 -22.51
C THR A 55 -53.89 7.45 -22.33
N VAL A 56 -54.10 8.76 -22.20
CA VAL A 56 -53.07 9.77 -21.95
C VAL A 56 -52.40 9.56 -20.58
N SER A 57 -53.18 9.33 -19.52
CA SER A 57 -52.63 9.07 -18.17
C SER A 57 -51.85 7.74 -18.10
N SER A 58 -52.26 6.75 -18.89
CA SER A 58 -51.61 5.45 -19.00
C SER A 58 -50.27 5.56 -19.74
N LEU A 59 -50.26 6.33 -20.84
CA LEU A 59 -49.05 6.68 -21.60
C LEU A 59 -48.05 7.42 -20.72
N ALA A 60 -48.51 8.45 -20.01
CA ALA A 60 -47.72 9.23 -19.06
C ALA A 60 -47.10 8.37 -17.94
N SER A 61 -47.83 7.36 -17.45
CA SER A 61 -47.33 6.42 -16.44
C SER A 61 -46.22 5.52 -17.00
N GLY A 62 -46.40 5.00 -18.22
CA GLY A 62 -45.37 4.21 -18.91
C GLY A 62 -44.10 5.02 -19.21
N THR A 63 -44.26 6.28 -19.66
CA THR A 63 -43.12 7.18 -19.88
C THR A 63 -42.39 7.49 -18.59
N ASN A 64 -43.11 7.72 -17.47
CA ASN A 64 -42.47 7.91 -16.17
C ASN A 64 -41.66 6.69 -15.71
N LEU A 65 -42.19 5.48 -15.90
CA LEU A 65 -41.47 4.25 -15.58
C LEU A 65 -40.19 4.12 -16.41
N TRP A 66 -40.26 4.45 -17.71
CA TRP A 66 -39.10 4.48 -18.59
C TRP A 66 -38.06 5.52 -18.16
N LEU A 67 -38.50 6.75 -17.83
CA LEU A 67 -37.63 7.82 -17.32
C LEU A 67 -36.95 7.42 -16.00
N LEU A 68 -37.66 6.78 -15.07
CA LEU A 68 -37.11 6.26 -13.81
C LEU A 68 -35.96 5.27 -14.05
N GLY A 69 -36.08 4.40 -15.07
CA GLY A 69 -35.00 3.48 -15.47
C GLY A 69 -33.75 4.17 -16.00
N LEU A 70 -33.83 5.46 -16.33
CA LEU A 70 -32.73 6.28 -16.86
C LEU A 70 -32.35 7.43 -15.90
N GLY A 71 -32.81 7.39 -14.64
CA GLY A 71 -32.48 8.37 -13.61
C GLY A 71 -33.37 9.62 -13.58
N GLY A 72 -34.48 9.62 -14.32
CA GLY A 72 -35.55 10.61 -14.16
C GLY A 72 -36.30 10.45 -12.84
N ALA A 73 -37.15 11.42 -12.52
CA ALA A 73 -37.94 11.42 -11.28
C ALA A 73 -39.37 11.90 -11.54
N ARG A 74 -40.33 11.42 -10.74
CA ARG A 74 -41.71 11.93 -10.71
C ARG A 74 -41.94 12.66 -9.41
N HIS A 75 -42.50 13.86 -9.47
CA HIS A 75 -42.92 14.63 -8.31
C HIS A 75 -44.44 14.58 -8.17
N SER A 76 -44.92 14.34 -6.95
CA SER A 76 -46.33 14.42 -6.56
C SER A 76 -46.42 15.19 -5.25
N GLU A 77 -47.34 16.16 -5.16
CA GLU A 77 -47.55 16.90 -3.91
C GLU A 77 -48.08 15.99 -2.79
N ILE A 78 -48.84 14.95 -3.17
CA ILE A 78 -49.47 14.00 -2.26
C ILE A 78 -48.57 12.78 -2.03
N ASP A 79 -48.03 12.19 -3.10
CA ASP A 79 -47.25 10.94 -3.02
C ASP A 79 -45.73 11.17 -2.85
N GLY A 80 -45.30 12.43 -2.77
CA GLY A 80 -43.90 12.81 -2.71
C GLY A 80 -43.13 12.53 -4.01
N THR A 81 -41.81 12.52 -3.90
CA THR A 81 -40.91 12.28 -5.04
C THR A 81 -40.63 10.79 -5.18
N LEU A 82 -40.75 10.27 -6.39
CA LEU A 82 -40.23 8.96 -6.78
C LEU A 82 -39.01 9.19 -7.69
N SER A 83 -37.82 8.88 -7.18
CA SER A 83 -36.56 9.06 -7.92
C SER A 83 -35.60 7.88 -7.81
N LEU A 84 -35.92 6.87 -7.00
CA LEU A 84 -35.11 5.65 -6.94
C LEU A 84 -35.17 4.91 -8.29
N PRO A 85 -34.02 4.77 -9.00
CA PRO A 85 -34.01 4.13 -10.30
C PRO A 85 -34.38 2.64 -10.21
N LEU A 86 -35.14 2.17 -11.19
CA LEU A 86 -35.40 0.75 -11.37
C LEU A 86 -34.24 0.13 -12.16
N LEU A 87 -33.18 -0.28 -11.46
CA LEU A 87 -31.91 -0.64 -12.10
C LEU A 87 -31.98 -1.83 -13.06
N GLY A 88 -32.95 -2.74 -12.93
CA GLY A 88 -33.20 -3.76 -13.94
C GLY A 88 -33.65 -3.17 -15.27
N LEU A 89 -34.40 -2.07 -15.24
CA LEU A 89 -34.75 -1.33 -16.44
C LEU A 89 -33.54 -0.58 -17.01
N THR A 90 -32.64 -0.07 -16.16
CA THR A 90 -31.35 0.49 -16.59
C THR A 90 -30.49 -0.58 -17.29
N VAL A 91 -30.38 -1.77 -16.71
CA VAL A 91 -29.63 -2.91 -17.29
C VAL A 91 -30.24 -3.35 -18.62
N TYR A 92 -31.57 -3.41 -18.70
CA TYR A 92 -32.27 -3.70 -19.95
C TYR A 92 -32.00 -2.63 -21.03
N ASN A 93 -32.03 -1.34 -20.68
CA ASN A 93 -31.71 -0.26 -21.60
C ASN A 93 -30.24 -0.30 -22.06
N LEU A 94 -29.29 -0.61 -21.17
CA LEU A 94 -27.89 -0.84 -21.53
C LEU A 94 -27.75 -2.00 -22.52
N TRP A 95 -28.48 -3.10 -22.30
CA TRP A 95 -28.49 -4.25 -23.21
C TRP A 95 -29.05 -3.88 -24.60
N LEU A 96 -30.16 -3.12 -24.66
CA LEU A 96 -30.70 -2.61 -25.92
C LEU A 96 -29.71 -1.69 -26.62
N ALA A 97 -29.15 -0.70 -25.91
CA ALA A 97 -28.16 0.23 -26.45
C ALA A 97 -27.01 -0.52 -27.11
N ARG A 98 -26.43 -1.49 -26.39
CA ARG A 98 -25.37 -2.36 -26.90
C ARG A 98 -25.80 -3.13 -28.14
N SER A 99 -27.03 -3.65 -28.17
CA SER A 99 -27.55 -4.44 -29.28
C SER A 99 -27.70 -3.62 -30.56
N PHE A 100 -28.29 -2.42 -30.48
CA PHE A 100 -28.48 -1.54 -31.64
C PHE A 100 -27.16 -0.95 -32.14
N ILE A 101 -26.32 -0.45 -31.23
CA ILE A 101 -25.03 0.14 -31.58
C ILE A 101 -24.10 -0.89 -32.22
N ARG A 102 -24.07 -2.13 -31.70
CA ARG A 102 -23.28 -3.22 -32.30
C ARG A 102 -23.78 -3.60 -33.69
N ARG A 103 -25.09 -3.61 -33.93
CA ARG A 103 -25.69 -3.89 -35.25
C ARG A 103 -25.42 -2.80 -36.26
N ALA A 104 -25.16 -1.57 -35.81
CA ALA A 104 -24.85 -0.44 -36.68
C ALA A 104 -23.42 -0.48 -37.26
N GLN A 105 -22.54 -1.35 -36.75
CA GLN A 105 -21.19 -1.57 -37.30
C GLN A 105 -20.39 -0.25 -37.45
N LEU A 106 -20.44 0.59 -36.42
CA LEU A 106 -19.77 1.90 -36.42
C LEU A 106 -18.24 1.72 -36.45
N PHE A 107 -17.55 2.55 -37.23
CA PHE A 107 -16.09 2.53 -37.36
C PHE A 107 -15.43 3.90 -37.18
N ASN A 108 -16.18 5.01 -37.26
CA ASN A 108 -15.63 6.34 -36.98
C ASN A 108 -15.84 6.75 -35.51
N VAL A 109 -14.84 7.43 -34.94
CA VAL A 109 -14.90 7.95 -33.55
C VAL A 109 -15.97 9.03 -33.40
N SER A 110 -16.19 9.87 -34.41
CA SER A 110 -17.23 10.90 -34.40
C SER A 110 -18.65 10.32 -34.40
N ALA A 111 -18.83 9.04 -34.79
CA ALA A 111 -20.09 8.33 -34.65
C ALA A 111 -20.55 8.21 -33.19
N ILE A 112 -19.61 8.26 -32.22
CA ILE A 112 -19.92 8.30 -30.78
C ILE A 112 -20.78 9.53 -30.47
N VAL A 113 -20.37 10.70 -30.96
CA VAL A 113 -21.06 11.97 -30.72
C VAL A 113 -22.42 11.98 -31.42
N VAL A 114 -22.47 11.50 -32.66
CA VAL A 114 -23.74 11.41 -33.43
C VAL A 114 -24.74 10.48 -32.72
N THR A 115 -24.30 9.31 -32.27
CA THR A 115 -25.15 8.36 -31.54
C THR A 115 -25.63 8.95 -30.22
N ALA A 116 -24.75 9.64 -29.47
CA ALA A 116 -25.10 10.29 -28.21
C ALA A 116 -26.13 11.42 -28.40
N CYS A 117 -25.91 12.32 -29.36
CA CYS A 117 -26.82 13.43 -29.65
C CYS A 117 -28.19 12.95 -30.13
N THR A 118 -28.22 11.93 -31.00
CA THR A 118 -29.50 11.39 -31.51
C THR A 118 -30.27 10.60 -30.45
N SER A 119 -29.58 9.87 -29.59
CA SER A 119 -30.21 9.24 -28.42
C SER A 119 -30.80 10.29 -27.47
N ALA A 120 -30.05 11.37 -27.21
CA ALA A 120 -30.54 12.49 -26.40
C ALA A 120 -31.78 13.15 -27.02
N GLY A 121 -31.74 13.42 -28.33
CA GLY A 121 -32.88 13.99 -29.07
C GLY A 121 -34.11 13.11 -29.03
N ALA A 122 -33.96 11.80 -29.27
CA ALA A 122 -35.05 10.83 -29.17
C ALA A 122 -35.61 10.76 -27.74
N ALA A 123 -34.76 10.81 -26.72
CA ALA A 123 -35.19 10.77 -25.32
C ALA A 123 -35.94 12.04 -24.92
N PHE A 124 -35.48 13.19 -25.41
CA PHE A 124 -36.16 14.47 -25.25
C PHE A 124 -37.56 14.42 -25.88
N VAL A 125 -37.69 13.93 -27.12
CA VAL A 125 -38.99 13.77 -27.79
C VAL A 125 -39.90 12.82 -27.02
N GLY A 126 -39.41 11.65 -26.58
CA GLY A 126 -40.20 10.70 -25.80
C GLY A 126 -40.74 11.28 -24.48
N SER A 127 -39.97 12.18 -23.87
CA SER A 127 -40.34 12.81 -22.60
C SER A 127 -41.52 13.79 -22.67
N PHE A 128 -41.92 14.28 -23.86
CA PHE A 128 -43.12 15.13 -24.01
C PHE A 128 -44.42 14.44 -23.61
N THR A 129 -44.43 13.11 -23.55
CA THR A 129 -45.57 12.34 -23.07
C THR A 129 -45.61 12.18 -21.55
N ALA A 130 -44.57 12.61 -20.83
CA ALA A 130 -44.53 12.60 -19.38
C ALA A 130 -45.32 13.78 -18.78
N PRO A 131 -45.89 13.63 -17.57
CA PRO A 131 -46.51 14.74 -16.84
C PRO A 131 -45.51 15.87 -16.59
N SER A 132 -46.00 17.10 -16.50
CA SER A 132 -45.20 18.30 -16.17
C SER A 132 -44.45 18.22 -14.85
N SER A 133 -44.89 17.37 -13.91
CA SER A 133 -44.22 17.12 -12.63
C SER A 133 -43.01 16.19 -12.71
N SER A 134 -42.63 15.75 -13.91
CA SER A 134 -41.57 14.77 -14.13
C SER A 134 -40.25 15.44 -14.49
N SER A 135 -39.16 15.05 -13.84
CA SER A 135 -37.81 15.45 -14.20
C SER A 135 -37.23 14.49 -15.23
N PHE A 136 -37.30 14.89 -16.50
CA PHE A 136 -36.80 14.09 -17.63
C PHE A 136 -35.36 14.43 -18.04
N PHE A 137 -34.85 15.62 -17.72
CA PHE A 137 -33.49 16.05 -18.11
C PHE A 137 -32.38 15.06 -17.70
N PRO A 138 -32.39 14.48 -16.47
CA PRO A 138 -31.42 13.46 -16.10
C PRO A 138 -31.44 12.26 -17.04
N ALA A 139 -32.63 11.80 -17.46
CA ALA A 139 -32.77 10.68 -18.38
C ALA A 139 -32.26 10.98 -19.79
N VAL A 140 -32.43 12.22 -20.27
CA VAL A 140 -31.88 12.67 -21.56
C VAL A 140 -30.35 12.66 -21.53
N LEU A 141 -29.75 13.25 -20.50
CA LEU A 141 -28.29 13.27 -20.32
C LEU A 141 -27.72 11.87 -20.13
N PHE A 142 -28.40 11.04 -19.33
CA PHE A 142 -28.00 9.67 -19.11
C PHE A 142 -28.08 8.82 -20.39
N SER A 143 -29.10 9.03 -21.23
CA SER A 143 -29.20 8.37 -22.53
C SER A 143 -28.04 8.72 -23.46
N ALA A 144 -27.68 10.01 -23.52
CA ALA A 144 -26.53 10.48 -24.29
C ALA A 144 -25.22 9.85 -23.78
N LEU A 145 -25.01 9.87 -22.47
CA LEU A 145 -23.82 9.30 -21.82
C LEU A 145 -23.73 7.80 -22.05
N LEU A 146 -24.83 7.07 -21.89
CA LEU A 146 -24.91 5.63 -22.07
C LEU A 146 -24.61 5.24 -23.52
N ALA A 147 -25.21 5.92 -24.49
CA ALA A 147 -24.89 5.74 -25.91
C ALA A 147 -23.40 6.02 -26.20
N ALA A 148 -22.85 7.11 -25.68
CA ALA A 148 -21.45 7.46 -25.89
C ALA A 148 -20.51 6.39 -25.33
N VAL A 149 -20.76 5.92 -24.10
CA VAL A 149 -19.95 4.88 -23.45
C VAL A 149 -20.06 3.56 -24.19
N VAL A 150 -21.26 3.14 -24.57
CA VAL A 150 -21.47 1.88 -25.31
C VAL A 150 -20.82 1.93 -26.69
N ALA A 151 -20.99 3.03 -27.43
CA ALA A 151 -20.35 3.22 -28.73
C ALA A 151 -18.83 3.21 -28.62
N ALA A 152 -18.26 3.91 -27.63
CA ALA A 152 -16.82 3.89 -27.38
C ALA A 152 -16.30 2.48 -27.05
N VAL A 153 -17.03 1.71 -26.25
CA VAL A 153 -16.67 0.33 -25.91
C VAL A 153 -16.72 -0.58 -27.16
N GLU A 154 -17.76 -0.49 -27.98
CA GLU A 154 -17.86 -1.32 -29.19
C GLU A 154 -16.81 -0.96 -30.25
N LEU A 155 -16.57 0.33 -30.48
CA LEU A 155 -15.48 0.81 -31.35
C LEU A 155 -14.10 0.34 -30.84
N GLY A 156 -13.87 0.42 -29.53
CA GLY A 156 -12.64 -0.05 -28.91
C GLY A 156 -12.46 -1.55 -29.05
N ARG A 157 -13.53 -2.34 -28.89
CA ARG A 157 -13.50 -3.80 -29.10
C ARG A 157 -13.21 -4.20 -30.55
N ALA A 158 -13.63 -3.36 -31.50
CA ALA A 158 -13.35 -3.54 -32.92
C ALA A 158 -11.96 -3.00 -33.35
N GLY A 159 -11.18 -2.42 -32.42
CA GLY A 159 -9.85 -1.87 -32.71
C GLY A 159 -9.87 -0.47 -33.35
N HIS A 160 -11.04 0.11 -33.59
CA HIS A 160 -11.18 1.41 -34.27
C HIS A 160 -10.72 2.60 -33.41
N LEU A 161 -10.44 2.40 -32.13
CA LEU A 161 -9.87 3.43 -31.26
C LEU A 161 -8.34 3.45 -31.24
N ASP A 162 -7.65 2.43 -31.75
CA ASP A 162 -6.21 2.25 -31.55
C ASP A 162 -5.37 3.36 -32.20
N ASP A 163 -5.79 3.84 -33.38
CA ASP A 163 -5.08 4.91 -34.12
C ASP A 163 -5.33 6.32 -33.58
N THR A 164 -6.31 6.47 -32.69
CA THR A 164 -6.64 7.75 -32.07
C THR A 164 -5.54 8.18 -31.08
N ARG A 165 -5.50 9.49 -30.75
CA ARG A 165 -4.59 9.99 -29.70
C ARG A 165 -4.80 9.25 -28.37
N LEU A 166 -6.06 8.96 -28.03
CA LEU A 166 -6.45 8.22 -26.83
C LEU A 166 -6.01 6.75 -26.91
N GLY A 167 -6.19 6.08 -28.05
CA GLY A 167 -5.75 4.70 -28.26
C GLY A 167 -4.23 4.55 -28.16
N LYS A 168 -3.48 5.44 -28.81
CA LYS A 168 -2.01 5.49 -28.71
C LYS A 168 -1.53 5.76 -27.29
N ALA A 169 -2.18 6.68 -26.57
CA ALA A 169 -1.88 6.94 -25.16
C ALA A 169 -2.19 5.72 -24.28
N TRP A 170 -3.32 5.05 -24.53
CA TRP A 170 -3.72 3.85 -23.82
C TRP A 170 -2.80 2.67 -24.11
N ALA A 171 -2.31 2.50 -25.34
CA ALA A 171 -1.35 1.46 -25.71
C ALA A 171 -0.01 1.64 -24.97
N ARG A 172 0.41 2.88 -24.70
CA ARG A 172 1.61 3.22 -23.92
C ARG A 172 1.41 3.15 -22.40
N ARG A 173 0.25 2.71 -21.93
CA ARG A 173 -0.05 2.69 -20.49
C ARG A 173 0.95 1.82 -19.73
N PRO A 174 1.33 2.21 -18.50
CA PRO A 174 2.17 1.36 -17.67
C PRO A 174 1.50 0.01 -17.39
N LEU A 175 2.32 -1.05 -17.31
CA LEU A 175 1.85 -2.42 -17.05
C LEU A 175 1.01 -2.53 -15.76
N TRP A 176 1.39 -1.78 -14.72
CA TRP A 176 0.66 -1.77 -13.44
C TRP A 176 -0.77 -1.25 -13.58
N LEU A 177 -1.06 -0.34 -14.50
CA LEU A 177 -2.40 0.20 -14.71
C LEU A 177 -3.32 -0.88 -15.28
N GLY A 178 -2.86 -1.59 -16.32
CA GLY A 178 -3.64 -2.67 -16.93
C GLY A 178 -3.89 -3.84 -15.98
N LEU A 179 -2.90 -4.20 -15.15
CA LEU A 179 -3.07 -5.24 -14.13
C LEU A 179 -4.00 -4.79 -13.00
N GLY A 180 -3.87 -3.53 -12.54
CA GLY A 180 -4.74 -2.96 -11.50
C GLY A 180 -6.21 -2.92 -11.93
N LEU A 181 -6.49 -2.53 -13.17
CA LEU A 181 -7.87 -2.54 -13.71
C LEU A 181 -8.45 -3.95 -13.82
N ARG A 182 -7.66 -4.94 -14.22
CA ARG A 182 -8.10 -6.36 -14.24
C ARG A 182 -8.41 -6.86 -12.83
N LEU A 183 -7.56 -6.51 -11.87
CA LEU A 183 -7.74 -6.88 -10.47
C LEU A 183 -9.02 -6.25 -9.88
N ALA A 184 -9.26 -4.95 -10.13
CA ALA A 184 -10.53 -4.31 -9.79
C ALA A 184 -11.73 -5.05 -10.39
N GLY A 185 -11.64 -5.49 -11.65
CA GLY A 185 -12.69 -6.28 -12.31
C GLY A 185 -12.99 -7.60 -11.58
N PHE A 186 -11.96 -8.34 -11.17
CA PHE A 186 -12.13 -9.59 -10.40
C PHE A 186 -12.74 -9.34 -9.01
N GLU A 187 -12.35 -8.26 -8.34
CA GLU A 187 -12.92 -7.88 -7.04
C GLU A 187 -14.40 -7.53 -7.16
N LEU A 188 -14.74 -6.66 -8.11
CA LEU A 188 -16.12 -6.26 -8.35
C LEU A 188 -16.99 -7.48 -8.68
N LEU A 189 -16.48 -8.43 -9.48
CA LEU A 189 -17.16 -9.68 -9.76
C LEU A 189 -17.34 -10.55 -8.49
N THR A 190 -16.33 -10.63 -7.64
CA THR A 190 -16.37 -11.40 -6.38
C THR A 190 -17.42 -10.80 -5.44
N LEU A 191 -17.39 -9.47 -5.26
CA LEU A 191 -18.35 -8.74 -4.44
C LEU A 191 -19.77 -8.84 -4.99
N ALA A 192 -19.95 -8.72 -6.31
CA ALA A 192 -21.24 -8.90 -6.96
C ALA A 192 -21.78 -10.32 -6.75
N THR A 193 -20.93 -11.34 -6.90
CA THR A 193 -21.32 -12.75 -6.67
C THR A 193 -21.74 -12.96 -5.22
N ALA A 194 -20.95 -12.48 -4.26
CA ALA A 194 -21.29 -12.59 -2.84
C ALA A 194 -22.60 -11.87 -2.50
N ALA A 195 -22.82 -10.67 -3.06
CA ALA A 195 -24.07 -9.93 -2.90
C ALA A 195 -25.27 -10.66 -3.50
N LEU A 196 -25.12 -11.31 -4.65
CA LEU A 196 -26.18 -12.13 -5.27
C LEU A 196 -26.50 -13.38 -4.45
N VAL A 197 -25.51 -14.03 -3.85
CA VAL A 197 -25.72 -15.16 -2.92
C VAL A 197 -26.51 -14.71 -1.69
N VAL A 198 -26.13 -13.56 -1.09
CA VAL A 198 -26.86 -12.98 0.05
C VAL A 198 -28.29 -12.62 -0.33
N LEU A 199 -28.48 -12.00 -1.51
CA LEU A 199 -29.81 -11.68 -2.02
C LEU A 199 -30.66 -12.95 -2.22
N ALA A 200 -30.09 -13.99 -2.85
CA ALA A 200 -30.80 -15.26 -3.06
C ALA A 200 -31.22 -15.89 -1.73
N LEU A 201 -30.32 -15.91 -0.73
CA LEU A 201 -30.65 -16.40 0.61
C LEU A 201 -31.75 -15.57 1.28
N ALA A 202 -31.70 -14.24 1.15
CA ALA A 202 -32.73 -13.35 1.66
C ALA A 202 -34.10 -13.59 1.00
N LEU A 203 -34.12 -13.85 -0.31
CA LEU A 203 -35.35 -14.17 -1.05
C LEU A 203 -35.93 -15.52 -0.62
N VAL A 204 -35.10 -16.55 -0.49
CA VAL A 204 -35.54 -17.90 -0.05
C VAL A 204 -36.09 -17.84 1.38
N THR A 205 -35.36 -17.22 2.30
CA THR A 205 -35.79 -17.10 3.71
C THR A 205 -36.97 -16.12 3.90
N GLY A 206 -37.13 -15.17 2.97
CA GLY A 206 -38.22 -14.21 2.93
C GLY A 206 -39.46 -14.69 2.17
N PHE A 207 -39.39 -15.81 1.47
CA PHE A 207 -40.36 -16.21 0.44
C PHE A 207 -41.82 -16.18 0.92
N SER A 208 -42.11 -16.74 2.10
CA SER A 208 -43.46 -16.74 2.66
C SER A 208 -44.04 -15.31 2.79
N ARG A 209 -43.25 -14.33 3.24
CA ARG A 209 -43.70 -12.94 3.36
C ARG A 209 -43.86 -12.26 2.01
N ILE A 210 -42.93 -12.55 1.09
CA ILE A 210 -42.98 -12.05 -0.28
C ILE A 210 -44.29 -12.52 -0.93
N SER A 211 -44.62 -13.81 -0.81
CA SER A 211 -45.89 -14.37 -1.33
C SER A 211 -47.09 -13.70 -0.69
N THR A 212 -47.17 -13.60 0.64
CA THR A 212 -48.31 -12.97 1.31
C THR A 212 -48.51 -11.51 0.88
N LEU A 213 -47.43 -10.74 0.74
CA LEU A 213 -47.50 -9.37 0.23
C LEU A 213 -47.92 -9.33 -1.24
N HIS A 214 -47.41 -10.23 -2.07
CA HIS A 214 -47.78 -10.33 -3.48
C HIS A 214 -49.27 -10.61 -3.63
N ASP A 215 -49.79 -11.62 -2.93
CA ASP A 215 -51.19 -12.04 -2.97
C ASP A 215 -52.11 -10.91 -2.47
N SER A 216 -51.67 -10.15 -1.46
CA SER A 216 -52.44 -9.01 -0.91
C SER A 216 -52.61 -7.83 -1.88
N LEU A 217 -51.69 -7.67 -2.85
CA LEU A 217 -51.69 -6.54 -3.79
C LEU A 217 -52.37 -6.87 -5.12
N VAL A 218 -52.34 -8.14 -5.53
CA VAL A 218 -52.74 -8.59 -6.86
C VAL A 218 -54.14 -9.20 -6.89
N GLY A 219 -54.61 -9.81 -5.79
CA GLY A 219 -55.83 -10.61 -5.81
C GLY A 219 -55.72 -11.80 -6.78
N ALA A 220 -56.81 -12.15 -7.48
CA ALA A 220 -56.87 -13.33 -8.37
C ALA A 220 -56.52 -13.06 -9.85
N GLY A 221 -56.06 -11.85 -10.21
CA GLY A 221 -55.87 -11.45 -11.61
C GLY A 221 -54.51 -11.84 -12.20
N THR A 222 -54.49 -12.74 -13.20
CA THR A 222 -53.25 -13.23 -13.84
C THR A 222 -52.36 -12.12 -14.40
N VAL A 223 -52.96 -11.09 -15.04
CA VAL A 223 -52.18 -9.98 -15.60
C VAL A 223 -51.49 -9.18 -14.51
N ALA A 224 -52.19 -8.85 -13.43
CA ALA A 224 -51.61 -8.16 -12.28
C ALA A 224 -50.50 -9.00 -11.60
N THR A 225 -50.65 -10.33 -11.53
CA THR A 225 -49.60 -11.25 -11.05
C THR A 225 -48.32 -11.12 -11.88
N VAL A 226 -48.44 -11.26 -13.21
CA VAL A 226 -47.30 -11.22 -14.14
C VAL A 226 -46.64 -9.84 -14.13
N SER A 227 -47.42 -8.76 -14.09
CA SER A 227 -46.90 -7.40 -14.02
C SER A 227 -46.11 -7.14 -12.74
N LEU A 228 -46.67 -7.54 -11.58
CA LEU A 228 -45.99 -7.33 -10.30
C LEU A 228 -44.74 -8.22 -10.19
N LEU A 229 -44.76 -9.46 -10.70
CA LEU A 229 -43.56 -10.30 -10.79
C LEU A 229 -42.48 -9.66 -11.66
N THR A 230 -42.86 -9.08 -12.79
CA THR A 230 -41.93 -8.38 -13.70
C THR A 230 -41.28 -7.19 -13.00
N LEU A 231 -42.06 -6.36 -12.29
CA LEU A 231 -41.53 -5.24 -11.51
C LEU A 231 -40.55 -5.70 -10.41
N GLN A 232 -40.85 -6.82 -9.75
CA GLN A 232 -39.95 -7.41 -8.75
C GLN A 232 -38.63 -7.88 -9.35
N ILE A 233 -38.66 -8.51 -10.54
CA ILE A 233 -37.45 -8.92 -11.28
C ILE A 233 -36.61 -7.69 -11.65
N LEU A 234 -37.25 -6.64 -12.16
CA LEU A 234 -36.56 -5.39 -12.51
C LEU A 234 -35.97 -4.67 -11.29
N TRP A 235 -36.41 -5.02 -10.09
CA TRP A 235 -35.88 -4.47 -8.84
C TRP A 235 -34.70 -5.26 -8.27
N LEU A 236 -34.46 -6.49 -8.77
CA LEU A 236 -33.36 -7.35 -8.30
C LEU A 236 -31.98 -6.69 -8.34
N PRO A 237 -31.59 -5.92 -9.38
CA PRO A 237 -30.28 -5.27 -9.38
C PRO A 237 -30.13 -4.20 -8.28
N THR A 238 -31.20 -3.46 -7.98
CA THR A 238 -31.24 -2.53 -6.83
C THR A 238 -31.09 -3.29 -5.52
N ALA A 239 -31.83 -4.39 -5.37
CA ALA A 239 -31.74 -5.27 -4.20
C ALA A 239 -30.33 -5.87 -4.03
N ALA A 240 -29.64 -6.22 -5.12
CA ALA A 240 -28.29 -6.75 -5.08
C ALA A 240 -27.28 -5.72 -4.55
N ILE A 241 -27.44 -4.45 -4.91
CA ILE A 241 -26.59 -3.38 -4.38
C ILE A 241 -26.89 -3.13 -2.89
N TRP A 242 -28.15 -3.25 -2.48
CA TRP A 242 -28.51 -3.18 -1.06
C TRP A 242 -27.96 -4.38 -0.29
N ALA A 243 -28.00 -5.58 -0.85
CA ALA A 243 -27.35 -6.77 -0.30
C ALA A 243 -25.83 -6.58 -0.18
N LEU A 244 -25.17 -5.97 -1.18
CA LEU A 244 -23.75 -5.61 -1.11
C LEU A 244 -23.49 -4.62 0.04
N SER A 245 -24.33 -3.61 0.21
CA SER A 245 -24.18 -2.63 1.29
C SER A 245 -24.37 -3.25 2.68
N TRP A 246 -25.30 -4.20 2.81
CA TRP A 246 -25.50 -5.00 4.00
C TRP A 246 -24.27 -5.86 4.26
N LEU A 247 -23.79 -6.55 3.24
CA LEU A 247 -22.62 -7.41 3.29
C LEU A 247 -21.34 -6.66 3.68
N ALA A 248 -21.19 -5.42 3.22
CA ALA A 248 -20.09 -4.53 3.58
C ALA A 248 -20.07 -4.13 5.06
N GLY A 249 -21.21 -4.21 5.76
CA GLY A 249 -21.37 -3.87 7.17
C GLY A 249 -22.21 -2.62 7.44
N PRO A 250 -22.01 -1.47 6.77
CA PRO A 250 -22.78 -0.25 7.04
C PRO A 250 -24.28 -0.35 6.71
N GLY A 251 -24.66 -1.19 5.76
CA GLY A 251 -26.05 -1.41 5.38
C GLY A 251 -26.67 -0.33 4.52
N PHE A 252 -28.00 -0.37 4.48
CA PHE A 252 -28.85 0.55 3.73
C PHE A 252 -30.03 1.03 4.58
N ALA A 253 -30.68 2.10 4.12
CA ALA A 253 -31.87 2.66 4.71
C ALA A 253 -33.06 2.55 3.74
N LEU A 254 -34.24 2.33 4.31
CA LEU A 254 -35.55 2.37 3.65
C LEU A 254 -36.45 3.34 4.42
N GLY A 255 -36.23 4.61 4.14
CA GLY A 255 -36.82 5.73 4.81
C GLY A 255 -36.00 6.21 6.01
N GLN A 256 -36.17 7.48 6.36
CA GLN A 256 -35.51 8.12 7.48
C GLN A 256 -35.74 7.35 8.79
N GLY A 257 -34.66 7.25 9.58
CA GLY A 257 -34.63 6.53 10.85
C GLY A 257 -34.51 5.00 10.74
N SER A 258 -34.65 4.42 9.54
CA SER A 258 -34.45 2.98 9.35
C SER A 258 -32.99 2.64 9.08
N LEU A 259 -32.58 1.44 9.49
CA LEU A 259 -31.26 0.90 9.21
C LEU A 259 -31.33 -0.62 9.11
N PHE A 260 -30.87 -1.14 7.99
CA PHE A 260 -30.72 -2.58 7.76
C PHE A 260 -29.24 -2.89 7.56
N SER A 261 -28.60 -3.33 8.63
CA SER A 261 -27.21 -3.78 8.61
C SER A 261 -27.07 -5.14 9.33
N PRO A 262 -25.96 -5.86 9.16
CA PRO A 262 -25.74 -7.12 9.86
C PRO A 262 -25.68 -6.95 11.37
N GLY A 263 -25.13 -5.83 11.86
CA GLY A 263 -24.99 -5.56 13.28
C GLY A 263 -26.22 -4.90 13.92
N VAL A 264 -27.04 -4.20 13.14
CA VAL A 264 -28.20 -3.45 13.64
C VAL A 264 -29.35 -3.53 12.64
N VAL A 265 -30.53 -3.92 13.12
CA VAL A 265 -31.79 -3.81 12.38
C VAL A 265 -32.71 -2.87 13.13
N ARG A 266 -32.97 -1.70 12.54
CA ARG A 266 -34.00 -0.75 12.95
C ARG A 266 -35.01 -0.65 11.83
N ALA A 267 -36.00 -1.53 11.87
CA ALA A 267 -37.10 -1.48 10.93
C ALA A 267 -38.05 -0.33 11.30
N GLY A 268 -38.53 0.41 10.29
CA GLY A 268 -39.75 1.19 10.40
C GLY A 268 -40.76 0.69 9.38
N SER A 269 -41.93 1.32 9.27
CA SER A 269 -42.88 1.05 8.18
C SER A 269 -42.16 1.10 6.83
N VAL A 270 -42.35 0.11 5.98
CA VAL A 270 -41.79 0.05 4.62
C VAL A 270 -42.94 0.03 3.63
N PRO A 271 -42.74 0.47 2.37
CA PRO A 271 -43.76 0.33 1.34
C PRO A 271 -44.22 -1.13 1.21
N ALA A 272 -45.48 -1.35 0.89
CA ALA A 272 -46.01 -2.67 0.57
C ALA A 272 -45.50 -3.10 -0.81
N LEU A 273 -44.20 -3.41 -0.90
CA LEU A 273 -43.57 -4.00 -2.07
C LEU A 273 -43.19 -5.45 -1.71
N PRO A 274 -43.64 -6.47 -2.45
CA PRO A 274 -43.45 -7.85 -2.05
C PRO A 274 -41.98 -8.22 -1.80
N MET A 275 -41.06 -7.72 -2.63
CA MET A 275 -39.61 -7.93 -2.49
C MET A 275 -39.04 -7.44 -1.14
N LEU A 276 -39.66 -6.45 -0.51
CA LEU A 276 -39.25 -5.99 0.83
C LEU A 276 -39.60 -6.99 1.93
N GLY A 277 -40.38 -8.03 1.64
CA GLY A 277 -40.54 -9.20 2.51
C GLY A 277 -39.22 -9.93 2.78
N ALA A 278 -38.21 -9.77 1.92
CA ALA A 278 -36.86 -10.31 2.09
C ALA A 278 -36.00 -9.55 3.12
N LEU A 279 -36.47 -8.42 3.67
CA LEU A 279 -35.69 -7.63 4.62
C LEU A 279 -35.34 -8.43 5.89
N PRO A 280 -34.13 -8.22 6.44
CA PRO A 280 -33.71 -8.87 7.67
C PRO A 280 -34.55 -8.37 8.85
N LYS A 281 -34.96 -9.30 9.73
CA LYS A 281 -35.75 -9.00 10.94
C LYS A 281 -34.89 -8.80 12.18
N THR A 282 -33.76 -9.49 12.24
CA THR A 282 -32.87 -9.54 13.39
C THR A 282 -31.44 -9.27 12.96
N ALA A 283 -30.67 -8.60 13.83
CA ALA A 283 -29.24 -8.45 13.63
C ALA A 283 -28.50 -9.74 13.99
N PHE A 284 -27.35 -9.96 13.34
CA PHE A 284 -26.41 -11.04 13.64
C PHE A 284 -25.42 -10.70 14.78
N GLY A 285 -25.55 -9.54 15.42
CA GLY A 285 -24.71 -9.14 16.56
C GLY A 285 -23.24 -9.01 16.19
N SER A 286 -22.34 -9.79 16.79
CA SER A 286 -20.92 -9.86 16.43
C SER A 286 -20.59 -10.98 15.43
N ALA A 287 -21.50 -11.92 15.19
CA ALA A 287 -21.26 -13.08 14.32
C ALA A 287 -21.06 -12.70 12.84
N TRP A 288 -21.54 -11.53 12.40
CA TRP A 288 -21.32 -11.04 11.04
C TRP A 288 -19.85 -10.74 10.71
N ILE A 289 -18.98 -10.57 11.71
CA ILE A 289 -17.53 -10.40 11.49
C ILE A 289 -16.97 -11.61 10.73
N ILE A 290 -17.52 -12.80 10.93
CA ILE A 290 -17.14 -14.02 10.19
C ILE A 290 -17.38 -13.82 8.69
N ILE A 291 -18.50 -13.20 8.31
CA ILE A 291 -18.84 -12.94 6.90
C ILE A 291 -17.82 -11.98 6.27
N VAL A 292 -17.42 -10.93 7.01
CA VAL A 292 -16.36 -10.00 6.55
C VAL A 292 -15.03 -10.72 6.36
N VAL A 293 -14.65 -11.57 7.30
CA VAL A 293 -13.39 -12.35 7.22
C VAL A 293 -13.42 -13.30 6.03
N LEU A 294 -14.56 -13.93 5.73
CA LEU A 294 -14.71 -14.80 4.57
C LEU A 294 -14.56 -14.03 3.24
N ILE A 295 -15.18 -12.85 3.12
CA ILE A 295 -15.06 -11.99 1.93
C ILE A 295 -13.62 -11.47 1.79
N LEU A 296 -13.02 -11.03 2.89
CA LEU A 296 -11.62 -10.63 2.91
C LEU A 296 -10.72 -11.80 2.49
N GLY A 297 -11.00 -13.02 2.96
CA GLY A 297 -10.29 -14.23 2.56
C GLY A 297 -10.42 -14.52 1.05
N LEU A 298 -11.62 -14.47 0.51
CA LEU A 298 -11.89 -14.69 -0.92
C LEU A 298 -11.16 -13.68 -1.81
N THR A 299 -11.20 -12.40 -1.42
CA THR A 299 -10.43 -11.36 -2.12
C THR A 299 -8.93 -11.63 -1.96
N LEU A 300 -8.43 -11.82 -0.74
CA LEU A 300 -7.02 -12.06 -0.43
C LEU A 300 -6.40 -13.19 -1.24
N VAL A 301 -7.10 -14.29 -1.51
CA VAL A 301 -6.60 -15.38 -2.38
C VAL A 301 -6.21 -14.87 -3.76
N THR A 302 -7.03 -14.02 -4.37
CA THR A 302 -6.76 -13.42 -5.68
C THR A 302 -5.55 -12.49 -5.61
N TRP A 303 -5.46 -11.66 -4.58
CA TRP A 303 -4.33 -10.76 -4.35
C TRP A 303 -3.03 -11.53 -4.11
N LEU A 304 -3.06 -12.63 -3.35
CA LEU A 304 -1.90 -13.50 -3.12
C LEU A 304 -1.45 -14.21 -4.40
N ALA A 305 -2.39 -14.71 -5.23
CA ALA A 305 -2.04 -15.34 -6.50
C ALA A 305 -1.34 -14.36 -7.44
N ILE A 306 -1.83 -13.11 -7.52
CA ILE A 306 -1.19 -12.05 -8.30
C ILE A 306 0.13 -11.63 -7.66
N GLY A 307 0.20 -11.49 -6.34
CA GLY A 307 1.41 -11.16 -5.61
C GLY A 307 2.53 -12.17 -5.80
N ARG A 308 2.22 -13.47 -5.89
CA ARG A 308 3.19 -14.50 -6.28
C ARG A 308 3.70 -14.28 -7.70
N LYS A 309 2.82 -13.95 -8.67
CA LYS A 309 3.22 -13.66 -10.06
C LYS A 309 4.07 -12.38 -10.16
N VAL A 310 3.75 -11.35 -9.38
CA VAL A 310 4.53 -10.10 -9.30
C VAL A 310 5.89 -10.36 -8.66
N ALA A 311 5.93 -11.13 -7.56
CA ALA A 311 7.17 -11.51 -6.88
C ALA A 311 8.08 -12.38 -7.78
N ALA A 312 7.52 -13.31 -8.56
CA ALA A 312 8.29 -14.09 -9.53
C ALA A 312 8.92 -13.22 -10.62
N ASN A 313 8.29 -12.09 -10.95
CA ASN A 313 8.77 -11.12 -11.93
C ASN A 313 9.36 -9.85 -11.28
N SER A 314 9.82 -9.93 -10.02
CA SER A 314 10.22 -8.74 -9.23
C SER A 314 11.44 -8.00 -9.78
N LYS A 315 12.19 -8.59 -10.71
CA LYS A 315 13.25 -7.89 -11.46
C LYS A 315 12.68 -6.86 -12.44
N LEU A 316 11.44 -7.03 -12.87
CA LEU A 316 10.74 -6.18 -13.84
C LEU A 316 9.73 -5.21 -13.18
N ILE A 317 9.13 -5.59 -12.04
CA ILE A 317 8.12 -4.78 -11.36
C ILE A 317 8.70 -4.21 -10.06
N SER A 318 8.84 -2.88 -10.01
CA SER A 318 9.33 -2.19 -8.81
C SER A 318 8.29 -2.16 -7.67
N LEU A 319 8.74 -1.92 -6.43
CA LEU A 319 7.81 -1.73 -5.30
C LEU A 319 6.83 -0.58 -5.55
N ARG A 320 7.29 0.53 -6.15
CA ARG A 320 6.43 1.65 -6.54
C ARG A 320 5.35 1.24 -7.53
N ALA A 321 5.70 0.44 -8.53
CA ALA A 321 4.74 -0.10 -9.49
C ALA A 321 3.73 -1.07 -8.84
N THR A 322 4.16 -1.85 -7.85
CA THR A 322 3.27 -2.73 -7.06
C THR A 322 2.28 -1.92 -6.23
N LEU A 323 2.74 -0.85 -5.57
CA LEU A 323 1.87 0.08 -4.84
C LEU A 323 0.89 0.79 -5.78
N ALA A 324 1.35 1.24 -6.95
CA ALA A 324 0.51 1.87 -7.96
C ALA A 324 -0.57 0.92 -8.51
N LEU A 325 -0.23 -0.36 -8.72
CA LEU A 325 -1.18 -1.41 -9.09
C LEU A 325 -2.28 -1.54 -8.03
N GLY A 326 -1.91 -1.71 -6.76
CA GLY A 326 -2.86 -1.85 -5.66
C GLY A 326 -3.75 -0.61 -5.50
N ALA A 327 -3.16 0.59 -5.57
CA ALA A 327 -3.90 1.84 -5.54
C ALA A 327 -4.90 1.97 -6.71
N THR A 328 -4.49 1.58 -7.91
CA THR A 328 -5.38 1.56 -9.09
C THR A 328 -6.58 0.67 -8.82
N ALA A 329 -6.37 -0.56 -8.33
CA ALA A 329 -7.45 -1.50 -8.06
C ALA A 329 -8.44 -0.92 -7.02
N ILE A 330 -7.93 -0.42 -5.89
CA ILE A 330 -8.77 0.17 -4.83
C ILE A 330 -9.57 1.36 -5.36
N ILE A 331 -8.93 2.30 -6.05
CA ILE A 331 -9.59 3.52 -6.54
C ILE A 331 -10.66 3.18 -7.57
N THR A 332 -10.35 2.31 -8.53
CA THR A 332 -11.32 1.90 -9.57
C THR A 332 -12.50 1.15 -8.96
N SER A 333 -12.25 0.14 -8.10
CA SER A 333 -13.31 -0.59 -7.41
C SER A 333 -14.20 0.35 -6.57
N SER A 334 -13.59 1.26 -5.81
CA SER A 334 -14.30 2.22 -4.97
C SER A 334 -15.17 3.19 -5.77
N LEU A 335 -14.68 3.67 -6.92
CA LEU A 335 -15.43 4.54 -7.81
C LEU A 335 -16.64 3.82 -8.42
N VAL A 336 -16.47 2.57 -8.86
CA VAL A 336 -17.58 1.77 -9.39
C VAL A 336 -18.63 1.51 -8.32
N ILE A 337 -18.21 1.12 -7.11
CA ILE A 337 -19.13 0.90 -5.98
C ILE A 337 -19.86 2.20 -5.61
N LEU A 338 -19.17 3.35 -5.60
CA LEU A 338 -19.79 4.65 -5.36
C LEU A 338 -20.91 4.92 -6.37
N LEU A 339 -20.64 4.74 -7.67
CA LEU A 339 -21.63 4.95 -8.73
C LEU A 339 -22.81 3.98 -8.59
N LEU A 340 -22.57 2.70 -8.27
CA LEU A 340 -23.63 1.72 -8.03
C LEU A 340 -24.50 2.08 -6.82
N CYS A 341 -23.88 2.49 -5.71
CA CYS A 341 -24.61 2.92 -4.51
C CYS A 341 -25.46 4.16 -4.78
N LEU A 342 -24.93 5.14 -5.51
CA LEU A 342 -25.69 6.33 -5.93
C LEU A 342 -26.86 5.95 -6.84
N ALA A 343 -26.63 5.05 -7.81
CA ALA A 343 -27.68 4.58 -8.72
C ALA A 343 -28.76 3.73 -8.01
N ALA A 344 -28.42 3.09 -6.90
CA ALA A 344 -29.35 2.35 -6.04
C ALA A 344 -29.91 3.20 -4.88
N SER A 345 -29.80 4.52 -4.96
CA SER A 345 -30.31 5.47 -3.98
C SER A 345 -31.31 6.43 -4.61
N GLY A 346 -32.30 6.86 -3.82
CA GLY A 346 -33.30 7.83 -4.25
C GLY A 346 -34.50 7.87 -3.32
N SER A 347 -35.48 8.69 -3.68
CA SER A 347 -36.73 8.80 -2.94
C SER A 347 -37.74 7.78 -3.46
N VAL A 348 -38.50 7.16 -2.56
CA VAL A 348 -39.58 6.20 -2.88
C VAL A 348 -40.95 6.65 -2.39
N GLY A 349 -41.07 7.88 -1.87
CA GLY A 349 -42.33 8.46 -1.40
C GLY A 349 -42.12 9.69 -0.52
N PRO A 350 -43.17 10.17 0.17
CA PRO A 350 -43.12 11.41 0.94
C PRO A 350 -42.53 11.21 2.34
N GLY A 351 -42.20 12.33 2.99
CA GLY A 351 -41.76 12.36 4.40
C GLY A 351 -40.55 11.48 4.64
N ARG A 352 -40.70 10.47 5.51
CA ARG A 352 -39.60 9.54 5.80
C ARG A 352 -39.15 8.74 4.57
N MET A 353 -40.01 8.49 3.59
CA MET A 353 -39.65 7.72 2.38
C MET A 353 -38.82 8.49 1.35
N SER A 354 -38.44 9.72 1.67
CA SER A 354 -37.54 10.55 0.87
C SER A 354 -36.13 9.98 0.70
N VAL A 355 -35.74 9.02 1.55
CA VAL A 355 -34.38 8.45 1.56
C VAL A 355 -34.45 6.93 1.53
N ALA A 356 -34.15 6.32 0.38
CA ALA A 356 -33.91 4.90 0.25
C ALA A 356 -32.55 4.67 -0.43
N GLY A 357 -31.77 3.73 0.08
CA GLY A 357 -30.50 3.33 -0.52
C GLY A 357 -29.38 3.02 0.47
N PRO A 358 -28.21 2.59 -0.04
CA PRO A 358 -27.03 2.32 0.76
C PRO A 358 -26.56 3.53 1.56
N ARG A 359 -25.86 3.29 2.68
CA ARG A 359 -25.06 4.33 3.34
C ARG A 359 -23.78 4.58 2.55
N THR A 360 -23.93 5.20 1.37
CA THR A 360 -22.94 5.24 0.28
C THR A 360 -21.50 5.47 0.73
N LEU A 361 -21.21 6.56 1.44
CA LEU A 361 -19.83 6.88 1.86
C LEU A 361 -19.27 5.86 2.86
N ALA A 362 -20.11 5.37 3.78
CA ALA A 362 -19.69 4.37 4.75
C ALA A 362 -19.42 3.03 4.07
N VAL A 363 -20.27 2.61 3.12
CA VAL A 363 -20.11 1.37 2.33
C VAL A 363 -18.83 1.42 1.51
N VAL A 364 -18.60 2.52 0.79
CA VAL A 364 -17.39 2.72 -0.02
C VAL A 364 -16.16 2.71 0.88
N GLY A 365 -16.18 3.41 2.01
CA GLY A 365 -15.06 3.42 2.96
C GLY A 365 -14.76 2.05 3.56
N ALA A 366 -15.80 1.30 3.94
CA ALA A 366 -15.65 -0.06 4.49
C ALA A 366 -15.03 -1.03 3.47
N LEU A 367 -15.54 -1.05 2.24
CA LEU A 367 -15.01 -1.91 1.18
C LEU A 367 -13.60 -1.46 0.75
N ALA A 368 -13.33 -0.15 0.66
CA ALA A 368 -11.98 0.36 0.39
C ALA A 368 -10.98 -0.06 1.47
N ALA A 369 -11.36 -0.04 2.75
CA ALA A 369 -10.51 -0.51 3.84
C ALA A 369 -10.23 -2.02 3.76
N GLN A 370 -11.24 -2.83 3.40
CA GLN A 370 -11.05 -4.26 3.17
C GLN A 370 -10.10 -4.52 2.00
N LEU A 371 -10.27 -3.81 0.87
CA LEU A 371 -9.40 -3.93 -0.29
C LEU A 371 -7.97 -3.46 0.00
N PHE A 372 -7.82 -2.39 0.79
CA PHE A 372 -6.52 -1.95 1.27
C PHE A 372 -5.82 -3.02 2.12
N ALA A 373 -6.55 -3.66 3.05
CA ALA A 373 -6.00 -4.77 3.83
C ALA A 373 -5.60 -5.95 2.93
N ALA A 374 -6.43 -6.34 1.97
CA ALA A 374 -6.13 -7.39 1.00
C ALA A 374 -4.89 -7.05 0.14
N THR A 375 -4.74 -5.77 -0.25
CA THR A 375 -3.56 -5.25 -0.96
C THR A 375 -2.29 -5.39 -0.14
N LEU A 376 -2.35 -4.93 1.11
CA LEU A 376 -1.21 -4.96 2.01
C LEU A 376 -0.74 -6.40 2.24
N LEU A 377 -1.68 -7.29 2.60
CA LEU A 377 -1.41 -8.69 2.91
C LEU A 377 -1.04 -9.52 1.66
N GLY A 378 -1.69 -9.26 0.54
CA GLY A 378 -1.59 -10.09 -0.67
C GLY A 378 -0.52 -9.67 -1.66
N LEU A 379 -0.20 -8.37 -1.75
CA LEU A 379 0.80 -7.84 -2.69
C LEU A 379 2.01 -7.21 -2.02
N VAL A 380 1.81 -6.38 -1.01
CA VAL A 380 2.90 -5.54 -0.46
C VAL A 380 3.81 -6.34 0.45
N LEU A 381 3.26 -7.02 1.48
CA LEU A 381 4.06 -7.82 2.41
C LEU A 381 4.78 -9.01 1.74
N PRO A 382 4.17 -9.71 0.75
CA PRO A 382 4.87 -10.76 0.02
C PRO A 382 5.97 -10.26 -0.93
N HIS A 383 6.04 -8.95 -1.22
CA HIS A 383 6.99 -8.40 -2.17
C HIS A 383 8.44 -8.61 -1.72
N PRO A 384 9.36 -9.09 -2.60
CA PRO A 384 10.74 -9.44 -2.21
C PRO A 384 11.50 -8.31 -1.53
N ARG A 385 11.37 -7.06 -1.98
CA ARG A 385 12.03 -5.90 -1.33
C ARG A 385 11.52 -5.63 0.10
N VAL A 386 10.23 -5.87 0.35
CA VAL A 386 9.65 -5.69 1.70
C VAL A 386 10.13 -6.82 2.61
N ARG A 387 10.19 -8.06 2.10
CA ARG A 387 10.75 -9.20 2.82
C ARG A 387 12.24 -9.05 3.11
N LEU A 388 13.04 -8.59 2.15
CA LEU A 388 14.47 -8.33 2.33
C LEU A 388 14.72 -7.20 3.33
N GLY A 389 13.92 -6.12 3.26
CA GLY A 389 13.96 -5.06 4.27
C GLY A 389 13.61 -5.60 5.65
N ALA A 390 12.53 -6.38 5.78
CA ALA A 390 12.13 -7.00 7.05
C ALA A 390 13.18 -7.99 7.58
N SER A 391 13.83 -8.79 6.72
CA SER A 391 14.90 -9.70 7.13
C SER A 391 16.18 -8.95 7.53
N GLN A 392 16.54 -7.88 6.83
CA GLN A 392 17.66 -7.02 7.21
C GLN A 392 17.40 -6.28 8.52
N THR A 393 16.18 -5.76 8.73
CA THR A 393 15.77 -5.15 9.99
C THR A 393 15.73 -6.19 11.11
N LYS A 394 15.20 -7.39 10.87
CA LYS A 394 15.21 -8.48 11.84
C LYS A 394 16.63 -8.90 12.20
N HIS A 395 17.52 -9.04 11.21
CA HIS A 395 18.93 -9.34 11.45
C HIS A 395 19.62 -8.21 12.23
N LYS A 396 19.34 -6.93 11.90
CA LYS A 396 19.85 -5.78 12.66
C LYS A 396 19.31 -5.74 14.09
N ILE A 397 18.04 -6.08 14.31
CA ILE A 397 17.42 -6.18 15.63
C ILE A 397 18.00 -7.37 16.41
N GLU A 398 18.22 -8.52 15.79
CA GLU A 398 18.87 -9.68 16.42
C GLU A 398 20.33 -9.38 16.78
N VAL A 399 21.07 -8.69 15.91
CA VAL A 399 22.44 -8.25 16.22
C VAL A 399 22.44 -7.21 17.35
N VAL A 400 21.50 -6.26 17.36
CA VAL A 400 21.37 -5.26 18.43
C VAL A 400 20.86 -5.89 19.73
N SER A 401 19.95 -6.85 19.69
CA SER A 401 19.40 -7.53 20.88
C SER A 401 20.38 -8.55 21.43
N MET A 402 21.16 -9.25 20.60
CA MET A 402 22.29 -10.07 21.04
C MET A 402 23.39 -9.18 21.64
N SER A 403 23.68 -8.02 21.05
CA SER A 403 24.62 -7.04 21.62
C SER A 403 24.10 -6.48 22.96
N ALA A 404 22.81 -6.16 23.06
CA ALA A 404 22.18 -5.64 24.26
C ALA A 404 22.00 -6.70 25.36
N SER A 405 21.70 -7.95 25.00
CA SER A 405 21.64 -9.10 25.92
C SER A 405 23.03 -9.47 26.43
N LYS A 406 24.05 -9.40 25.57
CA LYS A 406 25.46 -9.58 25.94
C LYS A 406 26.00 -8.40 26.76
N ALA A 407 25.45 -7.20 26.59
CA ALA A 407 25.74 -6.03 27.42
C ALA A 407 25.01 -6.07 28.78
N ALA A 408 23.77 -6.53 28.82
CA ALA A 408 22.99 -6.72 30.06
C ALA A 408 23.51 -7.90 30.90
N ALA A 409 24.04 -8.95 30.27
CA ALA A 409 24.73 -10.03 30.97
C ALA A 409 26.10 -9.61 31.56
N ARG A 410 26.63 -8.43 31.17
CA ARG A 410 27.91 -7.87 31.66
C ARG A 410 27.74 -6.73 32.69
N SER A 411 26.51 -6.35 33.04
CA SER A 411 26.26 -5.21 33.95
C SER A 411 26.20 -5.59 35.43
N GLY A 412 26.75 -6.74 35.82
CA GLY A 412 26.94 -7.14 37.22
C GLY A 412 28.42 -7.31 37.55
N ASN A 413 29.08 -6.22 37.96
CA ASN A 413 30.39 -6.17 38.65
C ASN A 413 31.57 -6.99 38.09
N GLU A 414 31.55 -7.44 36.83
CA GLU A 414 32.67 -8.19 36.25
C GLU A 414 33.73 -7.26 35.62
N PRO A 415 35.03 -7.55 35.84
CA PRO A 415 36.12 -6.75 35.27
C PRO A 415 36.16 -6.82 33.74
N LYS A 416 36.38 -5.68 33.08
CA LYS A 416 36.48 -5.58 31.61
C LYS A 416 37.63 -6.43 31.07
N ARG A 417 37.40 -7.14 29.97
CA ARG A 417 38.37 -8.02 29.30
C ARG A 417 39.27 -7.21 28.37
N LEU A 418 40.57 -7.19 28.65
CA LEU A 418 41.57 -6.49 27.83
C LEU A 418 42.36 -7.46 26.95
N VAL A 419 42.52 -7.13 25.68
CA VAL A 419 43.57 -7.72 24.83
C VAL A 419 44.64 -6.67 24.60
N VAL A 420 45.91 -7.00 24.86
CA VAL A 420 47.03 -6.07 24.70
C VAL A 420 47.88 -6.51 23.52
N LEU A 421 48.12 -5.62 22.56
CA LEU A 421 48.96 -5.87 21.39
C LEU A 421 50.33 -5.21 21.57
N ALA A 422 51.42 -5.93 21.26
CA ALA A 422 52.78 -5.44 21.41
C ALA A 422 53.75 -6.03 20.37
N SER A 423 54.86 -5.33 20.08
CA SER A 423 55.88 -5.78 19.11
C SER A 423 57.31 -5.80 19.67
N GLY A 424 57.51 -5.49 20.95
CA GLY A 424 58.84 -5.18 21.50
C GLY A 424 59.03 -5.45 22.98
N SER A 425 59.62 -4.49 23.69
CA SER A 425 60.10 -4.65 25.09
C SER A 425 59.01 -4.94 26.13
N GLY A 426 57.74 -4.62 25.83
CA GLY A 426 56.59 -4.97 26.67
C GLY A 426 56.45 -4.21 27.99
N SER A 427 57.10 -3.06 28.15
CA SER A 427 57.01 -2.28 29.41
C SER A 427 55.59 -1.81 29.75
N ASN A 428 54.85 -1.34 28.74
CA ASN A 428 53.48 -0.89 28.90
C ASN A 428 52.56 -2.07 29.24
N LEU A 429 52.76 -3.21 28.60
CA LEU A 429 52.08 -4.45 28.95
C LEU A 429 52.36 -4.85 30.40
N LEU A 430 53.63 -4.86 30.84
CA LEU A 430 53.99 -5.21 32.21
C LEU A 430 53.30 -4.30 33.24
N ALA A 431 53.22 -3.00 32.96
CA ALA A 431 52.53 -2.06 33.83
C ALA A 431 51.02 -2.31 33.90
N ILE A 432 50.37 -2.61 32.76
CA ILE A 432 48.95 -3.00 32.71
C ILE A 432 48.71 -4.30 33.48
N LEU A 433 49.57 -5.31 33.29
CA LEU A 433 49.48 -6.60 33.99
C LEU A 433 49.59 -6.44 35.51
N LYS A 434 50.50 -5.56 35.98
CA LYS A 434 50.64 -5.21 37.40
C LYS A 434 49.38 -4.51 37.93
N ALA A 435 48.85 -3.53 37.20
CA ALA A 435 47.66 -2.80 37.61
C ALA A 435 46.44 -3.72 37.71
N CYS A 436 46.28 -4.67 36.78
CA CYS A 436 45.19 -5.65 36.80
C CYS A 436 45.32 -6.71 37.91
N GLN A 437 46.40 -6.73 38.70
CA GLN A 437 46.46 -7.57 39.90
C GLN A 437 45.57 -7.02 41.02
N ASP A 438 45.29 -5.71 41.02
CA ASP A 438 44.33 -5.09 41.93
C ASP A 438 42.91 -5.30 41.38
N PRO A 439 42.04 -6.06 42.08
CA PRO A 439 40.66 -6.29 41.64
C PRO A 439 39.85 -5.00 41.48
N THR A 440 40.22 -3.92 42.19
CA THR A 440 39.54 -2.62 42.10
C THR A 440 39.89 -1.85 40.82
N TYR A 441 40.92 -2.28 40.09
CA TYR A 441 41.32 -1.67 38.82
C TYR A 441 40.20 -1.77 37.76
N GLY A 442 39.35 -2.80 37.84
CA GLY A 442 38.16 -2.94 37.01
C GLY A 442 38.40 -3.63 35.65
N ALA A 443 39.58 -4.22 35.45
CA ALA A 443 39.93 -4.91 34.21
C ALA A 443 40.82 -6.13 34.42
N LYS A 444 40.78 -7.06 33.46
CA LYS A 444 41.61 -8.25 33.38
C LYS A 444 42.17 -8.42 31.98
N VAL A 445 43.50 -8.58 31.86
CA VAL A 445 44.12 -8.96 30.59
C VAL A 445 43.79 -10.42 30.28
N VAL A 446 43.06 -10.65 29.18
CA VAL A 446 42.61 -11.98 28.76
C VAL A 446 43.50 -12.58 27.67
N ALA A 447 44.22 -11.75 26.92
CA ALA A 447 45.28 -12.22 26.03
C ALA A 447 46.30 -11.13 25.68
N VAL A 448 47.48 -11.58 25.27
CA VAL A 448 48.54 -10.73 24.69
C VAL A 448 48.84 -11.17 23.26
N GLY A 449 48.65 -10.26 22.30
CA GLY A 449 48.94 -10.51 20.89
C GLY A 449 50.24 -9.83 20.46
N ALA A 450 50.98 -10.46 19.56
CA ALA A 450 52.15 -9.85 18.93
C ALA A 450 52.23 -10.14 17.43
N ASP A 451 52.92 -9.28 16.67
CA ASP A 451 53.23 -9.51 15.25
C ASP A 451 54.55 -10.29 15.06
N LYS A 452 55.28 -10.54 16.14
CA LYS A 452 56.50 -11.35 16.17
C LYS A 452 56.80 -11.83 17.58
N THR A 453 57.64 -12.84 17.71
CA THR A 453 58.21 -13.23 19.01
C THR A 453 58.97 -12.05 19.62
N CYS A 454 58.59 -11.64 20.83
CA CYS A 454 59.17 -10.51 21.53
C CYS A 454 59.05 -10.67 23.05
N LYS A 455 59.83 -9.87 23.79
CA LYS A 455 59.90 -9.91 25.26
C LYS A 455 58.56 -9.68 25.95
N ALA A 456 57.61 -8.99 25.31
CA ALA A 456 56.26 -8.82 25.83
C ALA A 456 55.55 -10.16 26.10
N LEU A 457 55.80 -11.19 25.28
CA LEU A 457 55.20 -12.52 25.44
C LEU A 457 55.73 -13.25 26.69
N ASP A 458 56.97 -12.98 27.10
CA ASP A 458 57.55 -13.55 28.32
C ASP A 458 56.81 -13.05 29.56
N TYR A 459 56.43 -11.76 29.58
CA TYR A 459 55.60 -11.21 30.64
C TYR A 459 54.19 -11.82 30.63
N ALA A 460 53.59 -12.03 29.46
CA ALA A 460 52.31 -12.73 29.39
C ALA A 460 52.38 -14.13 30.01
N ALA A 461 53.45 -14.89 29.71
CA ALA A 461 53.69 -16.21 30.29
C ALA A 461 53.91 -16.16 31.81
N GLN A 462 54.72 -15.21 32.31
CA GLN A 462 54.96 -15.02 33.75
C GLN A 462 53.67 -14.75 34.53
N TYR A 463 52.76 -13.97 33.94
CA TYR A 463 51.45 -13.64 34.53
C TYR A 463 50.35 -14.65 34.17
N LYS A 464 50.70 -15.78 33.54
CA LYS A 464 49.77 -16.85 33.12
C LYS A 464 48.62 -16.34 32.23
N VAL A 465 48.91 -15.35 31.39
CA VAL A 465 47.98 -14.80 30.40
C VAL A 465 48.23 -15.48 29.06
N PRO A 466 47.18 -16.02 28.38
CA PRO A 466 47.31 -16.57 27.05
C PRO A 466 47.93 -15.57 26.08
N SER A 467 48.82 -16.04 25.21
CA SER A 467 49.43 -15.21 24.19
C SER A 467 49.34 -15.84 22.80
N PHE A 468 49.36 -15.01 21.78
CA PHE A 468 49.33 -15.44 20.39
C PHE A 468 50.24 -14.54 19.55
N VAL A 469 50.76 -15.11 18.46
CA VAL A 469 51.62 -14.39 17.52
C VAL A 469 50.99 -14.50 16.13
N VAL A 470 50.82 -13.37 15.45
CA VAL A 470 50.30 -13.29 14.07
C VAL A 470 51.33 -12.57 13.20
N PRO A 471 52.37 -13.28 12.71
CA PRO A 471 53.40 -12.66 11.89
C PRO A 471 52.87 -12.22 10.54
N LEU A 472 53.09 -10.95 10.18
CA LEU A 472 52.66 -10.40 8.88
C LEU A 472 53.20 -11.20 7.69
N LYS A 473 54.41 -11.74 7.82
CA LYS A 473 55.10 -12.54 6.79
C LYS A 473 54.43 -13.89 6.49
N ASP A 474 53.58 -14.39 7.39
CA ASP A 474 52.94 -15.70 7.24
C ASP A 474 51.67 -15.63 6.38
N TYR A 475 51.30 -14.43 5.91
CA TYR A 475 50.06 -14.19 5.17
C TYR A 475 50.34 -13.60 3.78
N PRO A 476 49.61 -14.04 2.75
CA PRO A 476 49.85 -13.65 1.36
C PRO A 476 49.50 -12.19 1.05
N SER A 477 48.68 -11.54 1.90
CA SER A 477 48.33 -10.13 1.76
C SER A 477 48.10 -9.44 3.10
N ARG A 478 48.22 -8.12 3.12
CA ARG A 478 47.93 -7.32 4.32
C ARG A 478 46.48 -7.48 4.80
N ALA A 479 45.52 -7.58 3.88
CA ALA A 479 44.12 -7.81 4.22
C ALA A 479 43.90 -9.18 4.86
N SER A 480 44.56 -10.23 4.34
CA SER A 480 44.48 -11.57 4.95
C SER A 480 45.12 -11.64 6.34
N TRP A 481 46.22 -10.89 6.57
CA TRP A 481 46.81 -10.74 7.89
C TRP A 481 45.90 -9.97 8.84
N ASP A 482 45.26 -8.90 8.36
CA ASP A 482 44.34 -8.09 9.17
C ASP A 482 43.14 -8.90 9.64
N GLN A 483 42.54 -9.70 8.75
CA GLN A 483 41.48 -10.64 9.13
C GLN A 483 41.99 -11.66 10.15
N ALA A 484 43.19 -12.23 9.95
CA ALA A 484 43.73 -13.21 10.89
C ALA A 484 44.05 -12.62 12.28
N LEU A 485 44.54 -11.37 12.33
CA LEU A 485 44.74 -10.63 13.57
C LEU A 485 43.39 -10.37 14.26
N THR A 486 42.38 -9.98 13.48
CA THR A 486 41.00 -9.75 13.94
C THR A 486 40.44 -11.02 14.58
N ASP A 487 40.50 -12.15 13.86
CA ASP A 487 40.01 -13.45 14.33
C ASP A 487 40.76 -13.91 15.59
N ALA A 488 42.08 -13.69 15.65
CA ALA A 488 42.89 -14.04 16.82
C ALA A 488 42.49 -13.22 18.06
N VAL A 489 42.21 -11.93 17.91
CA VAL A 489 41.74 -11.05 18.99
C VAL A 489 40.30 -11.39 19.39
N ALA A 490 39.41 -11.64 18.42
CA ALA A 490 37.99 -11.93 18.63
C ALA A 490 37.75 -13.18 19.48
N LYS A 491 38.61 -14.20 19.37
CA LYS A 491 38.56 -15.42 20.20
C LYS A 491 38.53 -15.12 21.70
N TYR A 492 39.16 -14.03 22.12
CA TYR A 492 39.24 -13.62 23.52
C TYR A 492 38.14 -12.64 23.95
N GLN A 493 37.20 -12.32 23.06
CA GLN A 493 36.04 -11.46 23.32
C GLN A 493 36.37 -10.19 24.14
N PRO A 494 37.35 -9.37 23.71
CA PRO A 494 37.74 -8.18 24.46
C PRO A 494 36.61 -7.17 24.56
N ASP A 495 36.58 -6.47 25.69
CA ASP A 495 35.83 -5.22 25.86
C ASP A 495 36.63 -4.03 25.34
N LEU A 496 37.96 -4.09 25.43
CA LEU A 496 38.89 -3.06 24.96
C LEU A 496 40.19 -3.71 24.47
N VAL A 497 40.73 -3.21 23.36
CA VAL A 497 42.06 -3.57 22.83
C VAL A 497 43.04 -2.43 23.07
N VAL A 498 44.23 -2.75 23.58
CA VAL A 498 45.28 -1.77 23.89
C VAL A 498 46.51 -2.04 23.03
N CYS A 499 46.80 -1.16 22.08
CA CYS A 499 48.04 -1.15 21.34
C CYS A 499 49.14 -0.51 22.20
N ALA A 500 50.00 -1.36 22.76
CA ALA A 500 51.05 -0.99 23.71
C ALA A 500 52.43 -1.24 23.07
N GLY A 501 52.81 -0.36 22.14
CA GLY A 501 54.02 -0.54 21.33
C GLY A 501 53.86 -1.59 20.24
N PHE A 502 52.67 -1.67 19.65
CA PHE A 502 52.38 -2.50 18.49
C PHE A 502 52.75 -1.77 17.20
N MET A 503 53.67 -2.32 16.42
CA MET A 503 54.35 -1.64 15.31
C MET A 503 53.70 -1.93 13.94
N LYS A 504 52.42 -2.29 13.92
CA LYS A 504 51.64 -2.54 12.70
C LYS A 504 50.34 -1.74 12.75
N LEU A 505 49.98 -1.13 11.63
CA LEU A 505 48.65 -0.52 11.48
C LEU A 505 47.59 -1.62 11.42
N VAL A 506 46.50 -1.44 12.14
CA VAL A 506 45.31 -2.29 11.99
C VAL A 506 44.57 -1.90 10.72
N GLY A 507 43.93 -2.85 10.06
CA GLY A 507 43.21 -2.65 8.81
C GLY A 507 41.69 -2.59 8.99
N GLU A 508 40.99 -2.63 7.87
CA GLU A 508 39.54 -2.43 7.80
C GLU A 508 38.75 -3.50 8.57
N SER A 509 39.19 -4.76 8.53
CA SER A 509 38.48 -5.86 9.21
C SER A 509 38.58 -5.69 10.72
N PHE A 510 39.77 -5.31 11.19
CA PHE A 510 40.00 -5.05 12.61
C PHE A 510 39.20 -3.84 13.11
N LEU A 511 39.20 -2.74 12.34
CA LEU A 511 38.46 -1.53 12.71
C LEU A 511 36.95 -1.72 12.62
N ALA A 512 36.45 -2.57 11.72
CA ALA A 512 35.03 -2.91 11.67
C ALA A 512 34.56 -3.60 12.96
N GLU A 513 35.40 -4.43 13.58
CA GLU A 513 35.05 -5.17 14.79
C GLU A 513 35.40 -4.43 16.10
N PHE A 514 36.59 -3.82 16.15
CA PHE A 514 37.16 -3.21 17.36
C PHE A 514 37.30 -1.68 17.27
N GLY A 515 36.78 -1.06 16.21
CA GLY A 515 36.68 0.39 16.09
C GLY A 515 35.85 0.99 17.22
N GLY A 516 36.35 2.07 17.83
CA GLY A 516 35.76 2.64 19.05
C GLY A 516 36.00 1.83 20.34
N LYS A 517 36.74 0.72 20.26
CA LYS A 517 37.16 -0.12 21.40
C LYS A 517 38.67 -0.40 21.38
N THR A 518 39.44 0.36 20.61
CA THR A 518 40.89 0.19 20.49
C THR A 518 41.58 1.50 20.83
N ILE A 519 42.53 1.45 21.76
CA ILE A 519 43.37 2.61 22.13
C ILE A 519 44.82 2.32 21.79
N ASN A 520 45.57 3.36 21.43
CA ASN A 520 47.00 3.29 21.19
C ASN A 520 47.72 4.38 21.97
N THR A 521 48.96 4.10 22.35
CA THR A 521 49.87 5.10 22.90
C THR A 521 50.98 5.41 21.91
N HIS A 522 51.22 6.70 21.69
CA HIS A 522 52.18 7.21 20.72
C HIS A 522 53.23 8.09 21.42
N PRO A 523 54.54 7.90 21.18
CA PRO A 523 55.62 8.62 21.89
C PRO A 523 55.89 10.02 21.30
N ALA A 524 54.84 10.80 21.10
CA ALA A 524 54.89 12.24 20.84
C ALA A 524 53.56 12.91 21.23
N LEU A 525 53.57 14.25 21.26
CA LEU A 525 52.37 15.06 21.47
C LEU A 525 51.64 15.26 20.12
N LEU A 526 50.73 14.34 19.80
CA LEU A 526 49.90 14.44 18.59
C LEU A 526 49.13 15.77 18.58
N PRO A 527 48.98 16.43 17.40
CA PRO A 527 49.27 15.93 16.06
C PRO A 527 50.75 16.04 15.61
N LYS A 528 51.68 16.44 16.49
CA LYS A 528 53.11 16.53 16.13
C LYS A 528 53.78 15.16 16.09
N TYR A 529 54.66 14.99 15.10
CA TYR A 529 55.48 13.80 14.86
C TYR A 529 54.69 12.47 14.81
N PRO A 530 53.68 12.33 13.93
CA PRO A 530 52.97 11.05 13.74
C PRO A 530 53.87 10.01 13.06
N GLY A 531 53.51 8.73 13.16
CA GLY A 531 54.21 7.63 12.50
C GLY A 531 55.37 7.03 13.30
N ALA A 532 56.04 6.04 12.71
CA ALA A 532 56.91 5.11 13.44
C ALA A 532 58.20 5.70 14.05
N HIS A 533 58.55 6.95 13.75
CA HIS A 533 59.84 7.57 14.11
C HIS A 533 59.71 8.87 14.92
N ALA A 534 58.60 9.02 15.65
CA ALA A 534 58.25 10.24 16.38
C ALA A 534 59.38 10.83 17.25
N VAL A 535 60.14 10.00 17.97
CA VAL A 535 61.26 10.44 18.82
C VAL A 535 62.43 10.99 18.00
N ARG A 536 62.78 10.32 16.89
CA ARG A 536 63.82 10.79 15.95
C ARG A 536 63.40 12.12 15.34
N ASP A 537 62.15 12.22 14.94
CA ASP A 537 61.62 13.40 14.24
C ASP A 537 61.55 14.61 15.21
N ALA A 538 61.19 14.39 16.48
CA ALA A 538 61.24 15.43 17.51
C ALA A 538 62.66 15.95 17.79
N LEU A 539 63.67 15.06 17.79
CA LEU A 539 65.08 15.46 17.96
C LEU A 539 65.60 16.21 16.74
N ALA A 540 65.26 15.75 15.53
CA ALA A 540 65.67 16.40 14.28
C ALA A 540 65.06 17.80 14.11
N ASP A 541 63.84 17.99 14.62
CA ASP A 541 63.14 19.29 14.63
C ASP A 541 63.69 20.26 15.70
N GLY A 542 64.61 19.81 16.57
CA GLY A 542 65.12 20.62 17.68
C GLY A 542 64.06 20.96 18.73
N ALA A 543 63.04 20.10 18.89
CA ALA A 543 61.96 20.32 19.83
C ALA A 543 62.49 20.49 21.25
N THR A 544 61.93 21.42 22.03
CA THR A 544 62.25 21.59 23.47
C THR A 544 61.29 20.82 24.38
N VAL A 545 60.17 20.36 23.84
CA VAL A 545 59.13 19.57 24.52
C VAL A 545 58.64 18.47 23.59
N SER A 546 58.55 17.25 24.11
CA SER A 546 57.88 16.11 23.49
C SER A 546 56.94 15.47 24.52
N GLY A 547 56.53 14.23 24.34
CA GLY A 547 55.60 13.59 25.25
C GLY A 547 55.06 12.27 24.76
N ALA A 548 53.95 11.84 25.34
CA ALA A 548 53.18 10.70 24.88
C ALA A 548 51.70 11.05 24.77
N THR A 549 51.03 10.48 23.78
CA THR A 549 49.59 10.64 23.56
C THR A 549 48.88 9.30 23.61
N LEU A 550 47.87 9.19 24.47
CA LEU A 550 46.91 8.10 24.46
C LEU A 550 45.69 8.52 23.65
N PHE A 551 45.27 7.73 22.67
CA PHE A 551 44.17 8.09 21.77
C PHE A 551 43.41 6.86 21.27
N TRP A 552 42.20 7.08 20.76
CA TRP A 552 41.39 6.05 20.10
C TRP A 552 41.94 5.77 18.69
N VAL A 553 42.09 4.50 18.31
CA VAL A 553 42.55 4.13 16.97
C VAL A 553 41.42 4.30 15.95
N ASP A 554 41.74 4.89 14.80
CA ASP A 554 40.86 5.01 13.63
C ASP A 554 41.58 4.55 12.35
N ALA A 555 41.01 4.85 11.18
CA ALA A 555 41.56 4.43 9.89
C ALA A 555 42.81 5.21 9.45
N GLY A 556 43.13 6.33 10.10
CA GLY A 556 44.31 7.12 9.78
C GLY A 556 45.52 6.73 10.64
N VAL A 557 46.66 7.39 10.38
CA VAL A 557 47.90 7.18 11.14
C VAL A 557 47.97 8.23 12.23
N ASP A 558 47.76 7.81 13.48
CA ASP A 558 47.80 8.66 14.67
C ASP A 558 46.84 9.87 14.63
N THR A 559 45.67 9.71 13.99
CA THR A 559 44.67 10.78 13.80
C THR A 559 43.48 10.72 14.75
N GLY A 560 43.31 9.61 15.47
CA GLY A 560 42.10 9.41 16.24
C GLY A 560 42.01 10.26 17.51
N LYS A 561 40.81 10.28 18.10
CA LYS A 561 40.47 11.18 19.20
C LYS A 561 41.39 10.98 20.40
N ILE A 562 42.08 12.05 20.82
CA ILE A 562 42.96 12.07 21.98
C ILE A 562 42.17 11.80 23.27
N ILE A 563 42.71 10.92 24.11
CA ILE A 563 42.22 10.60 25.45
C ILE A 563 43.00 11.41 26.49
N ALA A 564 44.33 11.36 26.42
CA ALA A 564 45.22 12.06 27.33
C ALA A 564 46.61 12.29 26.72
N GLN A 565 47.32 13.29 27.24
CA GLN A 565 48.69 13.62 26.84
C GLN A 565 49.53 13.99 28.06
N VAL A 566 50.82 13.62 28.00
CA VAL A 566 51.82 13.95 29.02
C VAL A 566 53.03 14.52 28.33
N GLN A 567 53.51 15.65 28.82
CA GLN A 567 54.65 16.35 28.26
C GLN A 567 55.94 15.94 28.99
N VAL A 568 57.04 15.86 28.24
CA VAL A 568 58.39 15.71 28.79
C VAL A 568 59.34 16.71 28.12
N PRO A 569 60.30 17.28 28.88
CA PRO A 569 61.30 18.16 28.28
C PRO A 569 62.26 17.35 27.41
N VAL A 570 62.66 17.94 26.29
CA VAL A 570 63.81 17.50 25.47
C VAL A 570 65.01 18.33 25.93
N LYS A 571 66.01 17.66 26.49
CA LYS A 571 67.21 18.31 27.05
C LYS A 571 68.26 18.49 25.96
N PRO A 572 69.08 19.55 26.03
CA PRO A 572 70.26 19.67 25.19
C PRO A 572 71.14 18.42 25.27
N GLY A 573 71.47 17.83 24.12
CA GLY A 573 72.29 16.62 24.04
C GLY A 573 71.55 15.29 24.24
N ASP A 574 70.20 15.29 24.29
CA ASP A 574 69.44 14.03 24.29
C ASP A 574 69.72 13.19 23.04
N THR A 575 69.88 11.89 23.24
CA THR A 575 69.90 10.88 22.19
C THR A 575 68.50 10.30 22.00
N HIS A 576 68.32 9.50 20.94
CA HIS A 576 67.08 8.76 20.72
C HIS A 576 66.71 7.93 21.97
N GLU A 577 67.70 7.26 22.56
CA GLU A 577 67.55 6.40 23.72
C GLU A 577 67.15 7.20 24.96
N SER A 578 67.89 8.28 25.29
CA SER A 578 67.63 9.07 26.49
C SER A 578 66.27 9.76 26.47
N LEU A 579 65.82 10.22 25.29
CA LEU A 579 64.49 10.79 25.12
C LEU A 579 63.40 9.72 25.15
N THR A 580 63.62 8.56 24.51
CA THR A 580 62.67 7.44 24.51
C THR A 580 62.43 6.91 25.93
N GLU A 581 63.49 6.76 26.73
CA GLU A 581 63.37 6.36 28.13
C GLU A 581 62.57 7.37 28.95
N ARG A 582 62.81 8.67 28.74
CA ARG A 582 62.06 9.73 29.43
C ARG A 582 60.59 9.76 29.05
N ILE A 583 60.28 9.66 27.76
CA ILE A 583 58.90 9.59 27.27
C ILE A 583 58.21 8.36 27.86
N LYS A 584 58.85 7.20 27.82
CA LYS A 584 58.31 5.95 28.36
C LYS A 584 58.05 5.99 29.87
N ALA A 585 58.93 6.66 30.63
CA ALA A 585 58.74 6.88 32.07
C ALA A 585 57.49 7.71 32.38
N ALA A 586 57.14 8.67 31.51
CA ALA A 586 55.93 9.48 31.64
C ALA A 586 54.68 8.82 31.04
N GLU A 587 54.83 8.11 29.92
CA GLU A 587 53.77 7.41 29.20
C GLU A 587 53.14 6.30 30.04
N THR A 588 53.98 5.48 30.71
CA THR A 588 53.52 4.28 31.40
C THR A 588 52.51 4.59 32.52
N PRO A 589 52.75 5.55 33.43
CA PRO A 589 51.76 5.95 34.43
C PRO A 589 50.48 6.56 33.84
N GLN A 590 50.60 7.39 32.79
CA GLN A 590 49.43 7.95 32.10
C GLN A 590 48.55 6.83 31.54
N LEU A 591 49.15 5.90 30.81
CA LEU A 591 48.44 4.79 30.20
C LEU A 591 47.67 3.98 31.25
N VAL A 592 48.31 3.61 32.36
CA VAL A 592 47.69 2.84 33.43
C VAL A 592 46.55 3.62 34.11
N ALA A 593 46.75 4.90 34.40
CA ALA A 593 45.74 5.71 35.09
C ALA A 593 44.49 5.92 34.23
N GLU A 594 44.68 6.31 32.96
CA GLU A 594 43.57 6.60 32.04
C GLU A 594 42.85 5.33 31.59
N LEU A 595 43.58 4.24 31.34
CA LEU A 595 42.97 2.92 31.10
C LEU A 595 42.08 2.50 32.27
N GLY A 596 42.55 2.70 33.52
CA GLY A 596 41.77 2.41 34.72
C GLY A 596 40.47 3.22 34.80
N LYS A 597 40.50 4.50 34.41
CA LYS A 597 39.27 5.33 34.33
C LYS A 597 38.32 4.79 33.25
N LEU A 598 38.84 4.49 32.06
CA LEU A 598 38.06 4.02 30.91
C LEU A 598 37.34 2.69 31.16
N VAL A 599 37.93 1.77 31.92
CA VAL A 599 37.32 0.46 32.19
C VAL A 599 36.27 0.50 33.30
N ARG A 600 36.28 1.57 34.12
CA ARG A 600 35.32 1.78 35.23
C ARG A 600 34.18 2.75 34.89
N SER A 601 34.34 3.58 33.86
CA SER A 601 33.26 4.39 33.26
C SER A 601 32.34 3.51 32.42
#